data_AF-A0A5C4X3J1-F1
#
_entry.id   AF-A0A5C4X3J1-F1
#
_cell.length_a   1.000
_cell.length_b   1.000
_cell.length_c   1.000
_cell.angle_alpha   90.00
_cell.angle_beta   90.00
_cell.angle_gamma   90.00
#
_symmetry.space_group_name_H-M   'P 1'
#
loop_
_entity.id
_entity.type
_entity.pdbx_description
1 polymer ?
#
loop_
_entity_poly.entity_id
_entity_poly.type
_entity_poly.pdbx_seq_one_letter_code
_entity_poly.pdbx_strand_id
1 'polypeptide(L)'
;MDYPEALKQAPSLVAELRKRIMPEKGEKPERSAPSQKPSAPLNIHAMADCDSIYSLLYRHAENVADLLGGTMPTVPIVGDWEPVGLPAGVEPDTAYDHALKLARYLEHQTHLVPINWQAKIAREIVKTVARLTERYPTHEQPELLNARCRECGRLNLYRYAPKRYKADERFKCGSCGLIHTAEEVAAQKLKREDEIK
;
A
#
# COMPACT_ATOMS: atom_id res chain seq x y z
N MET A 1 -9.18 2.98 -10.81
CA MET A 1 -7.74 3.26 -10.87
C MET A 1 -7.34 3.24 -12.32
N ASP A 2 -6.81 4.35 -12.83
CA ASP A 2 -6.26 4.42 -14.18
C ASP A 2 -4.76 4.07 -14.19
N TYR A 3 -4.15 3.98 -15.37
CA TYR A 3 -2.74 3.59 -15.51
C TYR A 3 -1.76 4.61 -14.89
N PRO A 4 -1.88 5.93 -15.15
CA PRO A 4 -1.04 6.93 -14.48
C PRO A 4 -1.16 6.91 -12.95
N GLU A 5 -2.36 6.72 -12.42
CA GLU A 5 -2.59 6.59 -10.98
C GLU A 5 -1.94 5.32 -10.42
N ALA A 6 -2.03 4.19 -11.13
CA ALA A 6 -1.37 2.95 -10.73
C ALA A 6 0.16 3.10 -10.68
N LEU A 7 0.78 3.75 -11.67
CA LEU A 7 2.22 4.03 -11.68
C LEU A 7 2.64 4.98 -10.55
N LYS A 8 1.80 5.95 -10.18
CA LYS A 8 2.05 6.85 -9.04
C LYS A 8 1.97 6.12 -7.70
N GLN A 9 1.06 5.14 -7.57
CA GLN A 9 0.86 4.40 -6.33
C GLN A 9 1.87 3.26 -6.14
N ALA A 10 2.34 2.63 -7.21
CA ALA A 10 3.20 1.46 -7.15
C ALA A 10 4.48 1.64 -6.30
N PRO A 11 5.24 2.75 -6.39
CA PRO A 11 6.43 2.96 -5.57
C PRO A 11 6.12 3.01 -4.07
N SER A 12 5.06 3.74 -3.69
CA SER A 12 4.60 3.83 -2.30
C SER A 12 4.18 2.46 -1.76
N LEU A 13 3.54 1.64 -2.61
CA LEU A 13 3.10 0.30 -2.25
C LEU A 13 4.29 -0.66 -2.03
N VAL A 14 5.32 -0.59 -2.88
CA VAL A 14 6.58 -1.32 -2.69
C VAL A 14 7.22 -0.96 -1.35
N ALA A 15 7.33 0.34 -1.04
CA ALA A 15 7.93 0.82 0.20
C ALA A 15 7.14 0.35 1.43
N GLU A 16 5.81 0.45 1.38
CA GLU A 16 4.91 0.02 2.45
C GLU A 16 4.99 -1.48 2.71
N LEU A 17 4.98 -2.29 1.65
CA LEU A 17 5.21 -3.73 1.76
C LEU A 17 6.58 -4.03 2.34
N ARG A 18 7.59 -3.25 1.96
CA ARG A 18 8.95 -3.40 2.50
C ARG A 18 9.03 -3.08 4.00
N LYS A 19 8.37 -2.03 4.47
CA LYS A 19 8.25 -1.70 5.91
C LYS A 19 7.62 -2.84 6.70
N ARG A 20 6.66 -3.56 6.11
CA ARG A 20 6.01 -4.71 6.76
C ARG A 20 6.90 -5.97 6.81
N ILE A 21 7.85 -6.09 5.90
CA ILE A 21 8.84 -7.19 5.88
C ILE A 21 9.99 -6.90 6.84
N MET A 22 10.44 -5.64 6.88
CA MET A 22 11.49 -5.14 7.76
C MET A 22 10.88 -4.12 8.74
N PRO A 23 10.07 -4.57 9.73
CA PRO A 23 9.63 -3.65 10.77
C PRO A 23 10.89 -3.08 11.40
N GLU A 24 10.96 -1.74 11.48
CA GLU A 24 12.13 -1.00 11.95
C GLU A 24 12.75 -1.76 13.13
N LYS A 25 14.07 -2.01 13.04
CA LYS A 25 14.84 -2.39 14.22
C LYS A 25 14.57 -1.29 15.24
N GLY A 26 13.70 -1.56 16.20
CA GLY A 26 13.49 -0.68 17.35
C GLY A 26 14.86 -0.24 17.85
N GLU A 27 14.95 1.04 18.21
CA GLU A 27 16.11 1.69 18.78
C GLU A 27 17.02 0.67 19.47
N LYS A 28 18.27 0.59 19.01
CA LYS A 28 19.29 -0.30 19.58
C LYS A 28 19.13 -0.29 21.10
N PRO A 29 18.74 -1.39 21.75
CA PRO A 29 18.81 -1.43 23.19
C PRO A 29 20.29 -1.26 23.55
N GLU A 30 20.61 -0.17 24.24
CA GLU A 30 21.86 -0.09 24.96
C GLU A 30 21.91 -1.31 25.87
N ARG A 31 22.94 -2.13 25.65
CA ARG A 31 23.29 -3.37 26.36
C ARG A 31 22.59 -4.64 25.88
N SER A 32 23.44 -5.48 25.29
CA SER A 32 23.25 -6.90 25.00
C SER A 32 22.58 -7.64 26.17
N ALA A 33 21.36 -8.11 25.96
CA ALA A 33 20.76 -9.18 26.75
C ALA A 33 20.79 -10.47 25.91
N PRO A 34 21.24 -11.62 26.44
CA PRO A 34 21.17 -12.89 25.75
C PRO A 34 19.70 -13.33 25.73
N SER A 35 19.23 -13.86 24.59
CA SER A 35 17.84 -14.23 24.27
C SER A 35 16.98 -13.10 23.68
N GLN A 36 17.35 -12.58 22.51
CA GLN A 36 16.33 -12.05 21.60
C GLN A 36 15.47 -13.21 21.10
N LYS A 37 14.20 -13.22 21.49
CA LYS A 37 13.15 -13.98 20.78
C LYS A 37 13.28 -13.67 19.28
N PRO A 38 13.14 -14.66 18.38
CA PRO A 38 13.22 -14.40 16.95
C PRO A 38 12.24 -13.27 16.60
N SER A 39 12.76 -12.26 15.89
CA SER A 39 11.96 -11.17 15.33
C SER A 39 10.69 -11.75 14.71
N ALA A 40 9.55 -11.09 14.96
CA ALA A 40 8.23 -11.55 14.56
C ALA A 40 8.24 -12.17 13.15
N PRO A 41 7.47 -13.25 12.91
CA PRO A 41 7.53 -14.01 11.67
C PRO A 41 7.39 -13.08 10.47
N LEU A 42 8.37 -13.17 9.56
CA LEU A 42 8.33 -12.50 8.26
C LEU A 42 6.95 -12.70 7.65
N ASN A 43 6.28 -11.61 7.26
CA ASN A 43 5.03 -11.74 6.53
C ASN A 43 5.35 -12.23 5.11
N ILE A 44 5.43 -13.55 4.94
CA ILE A 44 5.82 -14.24 3.69
C ILE A 44 4.97 -13.73 2.51
N HIS A 45 3.70 -13.39 2.76
CA HIS A 45 2.82 -12.84 1.74
C HIS A 45 3.20 -11.41 1.34
N ALA A 46 3.59 -10.55 2.28
CA ALA A 46 4.04 -9.20 1.96
C ALA A 46 5.34 -9.21 1.14
N MET A 47 6.25 -10.16 1.42
CA MET A 47 7.46 -10.36 0.61
C MET A 47 7.14 -10.77 -0.82
N ALA A 48 6.34 -11.83 -0.99
CA ALA A 48 5.93 -12.29 -2.31
C ALA A 48 5.18 -11.19 -3.11
N ASP A 49 4.33 -10.41 -2.45
CA ASP A 49 3.60 -9.32 -3.08
C ASP A 49 4.50 -8.13 -3.45
N CYS A 50 5.50 -7.82 -2.61
CA CYS A 50 6.52 -6.80 -2.88
C CYS A 50 7.35 -7.18 -4.11
N ASP A 51 7.84 -8.42 -4.15
CA ASP A 51 8.61 -8.93 -5.28
C ASP A 51 7.74 -9.02 -6.54
N SER A 52 6.46 -9.36 -6.41
CA SER A 52 5.53 -9.44 -7.55
C SER A 52 5.37 -8.10 -8.25
N ILE A 53 5.09 -7.02 -7.50
CA ILE A 53 4.92 -5.69 -8.11
C ILE A 53 6.24 -5.13 -8.63
N TYR A 54 7.35 -5.35 -7.93
CA TYR A 54 8.68 -4.89 -8.37
C TYR A 54 9.12 -5.62 -9.65
N SER A 55 9.00 -6.95 -9.68
CA SER A 55 9.26 -7.78 -10.87
C SER A 55 8.42 -7.33 -12.06
N LEU A 56 7.13 -7.03 -11.83
CA LEU A 56 6.22 -6.61 -12.88
C LEU A 56 6.67 -5.30 -13.53
N LEU A 57 7.01 -4.30 -12.71
CA LEU A 57 7.53 -3.02 -13.21
C LEU A 57 8.84 -3.21 -13.97
N TYR A 58 9.74 -4.03 -13.44
CA TYR A 58 11.03 -4.32 -14.07
C TYR A 58 10.84 -4.97 -15.44
N ARG A 59 10.10 -6.08 -15.51
CA ARG A 59 9.86 -6.82 -16.76
C ARG A 59 9.19 -5.95 -17.81
N HIS A 60 8.22 -5.11 -17.43
CA HIS A 60 7.61 -4.22 -18.41
C HIS A 60 8.58 -3.14 -18.88
N ALA A 61 9.43 -2.60 -18.00
CA ALA A 61 10.45 -1.65 -18.41
C ALA A 61 11.47 -2.29 -19.36
N GLU A 62 11.83 -3.55 -19.14
CA GLU A 62 12.73 -4.32 -20.00
C GLU A 62 12.10 -4.55 -21.38
N ASN A 63 10.86 -5.07 -21.42
CA ASN A 63 10.12 -5.26 -22.67
C ASN A 63 9.95 -3.94 -23.45
N VAL A 64 9.70 -2.82 -22.77
CA VAL A 64 9.60 -1.52 -23.42
C VAL A 64 10.94 -1.07 -23.98
N ALA A 65 12.04 -1.28 -23.24
CA ALA A 65 13.39 -0.98 -23.72
C ALA A 65 13.72 -1.81 -24.97
N ASP A 66 13.44 -3.12 -24.96
CA ASP A 66 13.66 -4.02 -26.09
C ASP A 66 12.85 -3.62 -27.32
N LEU A 67 11.57 -3.31 -27.14
CA LEU A 67 10.69 -2.89 -28.24
C LEU A 67 11.11 -1.56 -28.87
N LEU A 68 11.68 -0.65 -28.09
CA LEU A 68 12.12 0.67 -28.54
C LEU A 68 13.60 0.70 -28.95
N GLY A 69 14.35 -0.39 -28.74
CA GLY A 69 15.80 -0.42 -28.92
C GLY A 69 16.54 0.54 -27.97
N GLY A 70 15.96 0.82 -26.81
CA GLY A 70 16.46 1.77 -25.82
C GLY A 70 17.18 1.11 -24.64
N THR A 71 17.63 1.93 -23.69
CA THR A 71 18.23 1.46 -22.44
C THR A 71 17.25 1.58 -21.29
N MET A 72 17.09 0.50 -20.53
CA MET A 72 16.34 0.50 -19.26
C MET A 72 17.12 1.25 -18.16
N PRO A 73 16.43 1.85 -17.17
CA PRO A 73 17.07 2.44 -15.99
C PRO A 73 17.80 1.38 -15.15
N THR A 74 19.01 1.70 -14.69
CA THR A 74 19.78 0.84 -13.78
C THR A 74 19.14 0.80 -12.40
N VAL A 75 18.59 -0.37 -12.04
CA VAL A 75 18.06 -0.68 -10.72
C VAL A 75 18.56 -2.06 -10.29
N PRO A 76 18.82 -2.29 -8.99
CA PRO A 76 19.35 -3.56 -8.53
C PRO A 76 18.25 -4.62 -8.51
N ILE A 77 18.60 -5.80 -8.98
CA ILE A 77 17.72 -6.96 -9.04
C ILE A 77 18.40 -8.18 -8.42
N VAL A 78 17.61 -9.14 -7.95
CA VAL A 78 18.11 -10.45 -7.53
C VAL A 78 17.41 -11.55 -8.32
N GLY A 79 18.21 -12.47 -8.84
CA GLY A 79 17.75 -13.63 -9.62
C GLY A 79 18.09 -13.46 -11.10
N ASP A 80 18.84 -14.42 -11.65
CA ASP A 80 19.18 -14.48 -13.09
C ASP A 80 18.08 -15.16 -13.91
N TRP A 81 17.16 -15.87 -13.25
CA TRP A 81 16.01 -16.58 -13.81
C TRP A 81 14.82 -16.32 -12.89
N GLU A 82 13.69 -15.89 -13.46
CA GLU A 82 12.49 -15.44 -12.75
C GLU A 82 12.13 -16.21 -11.46
N PRO A 83 11.64 -15.54 -10.39
CA PRO A 83 11.25 -14.12 -10.33
C PRO A 83 12.39 -13.17 -9.92
N VAL A 84 12.54 -12.10 -10.70
CA VAL A 84 13.49 -11.00 -10.52
C VAL A 84 13.03 -10.11 -9.35
N GLY A 85 13.51 -10.39 -8.15
CA GLY A 85 13.04 -9.76 -6.91
C GLY A 85 13.79 -8.49 -6.53
N LEU A 86 13.24 -7.76 -5.54
CA LEU A 86 13.97 -6.67 -4.89
C LEU A 86 15.05 -7.28 -3.97
N PRO A 87 16.31 -6.81 -4.01
CA PRO A 87 17.36 -7.41 -3.18
C PRO A 87 17.03 -7.46 -1.68
N ALA A 88 17.45 -8.54 -1.03
CA ALA A 88 17.33 -8.67 0.42
C ALA A 88 18.15 -7.57 1.11
N GLY A 89 17.59 -6.93 2.15
CA GLY A 89 18.24 -5.83 2.88
C GLY A 89 18.09 -4.43 2.29
N VAL A 90 17.41 -4.27 1.14
CA VAL A 90 17.02 -2.94 0.64
C VAL A 90 16.01 -2.31 1.60
N GLU A 91 16.35 -1.12 2.10
CA GLU A 91 15.49 -0.31 2.98
C GLU A 91 14.26 0.23 2.23
N PRO A 92 13.14 0.49 2.91
CA PRO A 92 11.90 0.95 2.28
C PRO A 92 12.04 2.19 1.39
N ASP A 93 12.82 3.19 1.79
CA ASP A 93 13.02 4.41 1.01
C ASP A 93 13.84 4.15 -0.25
N THR A 94 14.84 3.27 -0.17
CA THR A 94 15.60 2.84 -1.35
C THR A 94 14.76 1.97 -2.28
N ALA A 95 13.88 1.13 -1.74
CA ALA A 95 12.92 0.34 -2.51
C ALA A 95 11.94 1.24 -3.27
N TYR A 96 11.46 2.31 -2.60
CA TYR A 96 10.65 3.36 -3.22
C TYR A 96 11.37 3.98 -4.42
N ASP A 97 12.61 4.42 -4.24
CA ASP A 97 13.38 5.09 -5.29
C ASP A 97 13.61 4.19 -6.52
N HIS A 98 13.90 2.91 -6.30
CA HIS A 98 14.04 1.95 -7.39
C HIS A 98 12.73 1.75 -8.15
N ALA A 99 11.63 1.53 -7.44
CA ALA A 99 10.31 1.40 -8.05
C ALA A 99 9.87 2.69 -8.76
N LEU A 100 10.21 3.86 -8.23
CA LEU A 100 9.91 5.16 -8.82
C LEU A 100 10.64 5.35 -10.16
N LYS A 101 11.92 4.95 -10.25
CA LYS A 101 12.67 5.00 -11.51
C LYS A 101 12.00 4.16 -12.60
N LEU A 102 11.59 2.94 -12.27
CA LEU A 102 10.87 2.06 -13.20
C LEU A 102 9.51 2.65 -13.60
N ALA A 103 8.74 3.14 -12.61
CA ALA A 103 7.43 3.72 -12.85
C ALA A 103 7.49 4.96 -13.75
N ARG A 104 8.45 5.86 -13.53
CA ARG A 104 8.67 7.05 -14.39
C ARG A 104 9.12 6.66 -15.80
N TYR A 105 10.00 5.67 -15.91
CA TYR A 105 10.40 5.16 -17.22
C TYR A 105 9.19 4.65 -18.00
N LEU A 106 8.37 3.82 -17.37
CA LEU A 106 7.13 3.32 -17.98
C LEU A 106 6.17 4.45 -18.32
N GLU A 107 5.93 5.40 -17.43
CA GLU A 107 5.09 6.57 -17.69
C GLU A 107 5.55 7.33 -18.96
N HIS A 108 6.86 7.49 -19.14
CA HIS A 108 7.43 8.25 -20.26
C HIS A 108 7.64 7.44 -21.54
N GLN A 109 7.74 6.12 -21.49
CA GLN A 109 8.09 5.31 -22.68
C GLN A 109 6.91 4.48 -23.20
N THR A 110 5.92 4.13 -22.37
CA THR A 110 4.83 3.22 -22.78
C THR A 110 3.93 3.82 -23.86
N HIS A 111 3.92 5.14 -24.07
CA HIS A 111 3.14 5.75 -25.15
C HIS A 111 3.82 5.65 -26.52
N LEU A 112 5.11 5.27 -26.57
CA LEU A 112 5.88 5.09 -27.80
C LEU A 112 5.81 3.67 -28.35
N VAL A 113 5.36 2.70 -27.54
CA VAL A 113 5.19 1.31 -27.98
C VAL A 113 3.86 1.11 -28.73
N PRO A 114 3.72 0.04 -29.53
CA PRO A 114 2.47 -0.26 -30.22
C PRO A 114 1.27 -0.37 -29.25
N ILE A 115 0.09 0.04 -29.72
CA ILE A 115 -1.11 0.21 -28.89
C ILE A 115 -1.55 -1.08 -28.16
N ASN A 116 -1.33 -2.24 -28.76
CA ASN A 116 -1.62 -3.53 -28.15
C ASN A 116 -0.70 -3.82 -26.94
N TRP A 117 0.58 -3.44 -27.03
CA TRP A 117 1.54 -3.54 -25.94
C TRP A 117 1.22 -2.55 -24.83
N GLN A 118 0.95 -1.29 -25.18
CA GLN A 118 0.54 -0.27 -24.22
C GLN A 118 -0.69 -0.73 -23.40
N ALA A 119 -1.72 -1.25 -24.08
CA ALA A 119 -2.93 -1.74 -23.42
C ALA A 119 -2.68 -2.96 -22.52
N LYS A 120 -1.78 -3.87 -22.92
CA LYS A 120 -1.39 -5.04 -22.13
C LYS A 120 -0.66 -4.61 -20.84
N ILE A 121 0.38 -3.79 -20.97
CA ILE A 121 1.19 -3.28 -19.86
C ILE A 121 0.29 -2.53 -18.86
N ALA A 122 -0.55 -1.62 -19.37
CA ALA A 122 -1.47 -0.85 -18.54
C ALA A 122 -2.43 -1.75 -17.75
N ARG A 123 -3.02 -2.76 -18.41
CA ARG A 123 -3.94 -3.70 -17.77
C ARG A 123 -3.27 -4.50 -16.65
N GLU A 124 -2.08 -5.03 -16.90
CA GLU A 124 -1.37 -5.87 -15.93
C GLU A 124 -0.92 -5.07 -14.69
N ILE A 125 -0.40 -3.86 -14.89
CA ILE A 125 -0.02 -2.96 -13.80
C ILE A 125 -1.25 -2.52 -13.00
N VAL A 126 -2.29 -2.02 -13.65
CA VAL A 126 -3.52 -1.58 -12.96
C VAL A 126 -4.14 -2.72 -12.17
N LYS A 127 -4.25 -3.91 -12.76
CA LYS A 127 -4.81 -5.09 -12.08
C LYS A 127 -4.02 -5.46 -10.83
N THR A 128 -2.69 -5.46 -10.93
CA THR A 128 -1.81 -5.85 -9.83
C THR A 128 -1.84 -4.81 -8.71
N VAL A 129 -1.70 -3.52 -9.06
CA VAL A 129 -1.74 -2.42 -8.08
C VAL A 129 -3.11 -2.36 -7.40
N ALA A 130 -4.22 -2.42 -8.14
CA ALA A 130 -5.55 -2.40 -7.55
C ALA A 130 -5.76 -3.54 -6.54
N ARG A 131 -5.37 -4.76 -6.90
CA ARG A 131 -5.43 -5.93 -6.00
C ARG A 131 -4.60 -5.73 -4.74
N LEU A 132 -3.39 -5.20 -4.88
CA LEU A 132 -2.49 -4.99 -3.74
C LEU A 132 -2.93 -3.81 -2.87
N THR A 133 -3.46 -2.73 -3.44
CA THR A 133 -4.04 -1.62 -2.69
C THR A 133 -5.28 -2.06 -1.90
N GLU A 134 -6.09 -2.97 -2.43
CA GLU A 134 -7.21 -3.58 -1.70
C GLU A 134 -6.72 -4.47 -0.54
N ARG A 135 -5.67 -5.26 -0.77
CA ARG A 135 -5.07 -6.14 0.24
C ARG A 135 -4.31 -5.37 1.33
N TYR A 136 -3.68 -4.27 0.96
CA TYR A 136 -2.84 -3.43 1.82
C TYR A 136 -3.31 -1.98 1.75
N PRO A 137 -4.48 -1.67 2.33
CA PRO A 137 -4.97 -0.31 2.35
C PRO A 137 -3.98 0.58 3.11
N THR A 138 -3.54 1.65 2.44
CA THR A 138 -2.59 2.65 2.96
C THR A 138 -3.24 3.57 4.01
N HIS A 139 -4.56 3.50 4.14
CA HIS A 139 -5.33 4.14 5.19
C HIS A 139 -5.77 3.09 6.19
N GLU A 140 -5.68 3.43 7.48
CA GLU A 140 -6.29 2.64 8.54
C GLU A 140 -7.76 2.37 8.18
N GLN A 141 -8.17 1.10 8.20
CA GLN A 141 -9.52 0.74 7.79
C GLN A 141 -10.52 1.44 8.70
N PRO A 142 -11.65 1.92 8.15
CA PRO A 142 -12.65 2.57 8.97
C PRO A 142 -13.18 1.60 10.02
N GLU A 143 -13.10 2.00 11.28
CA GLU A 143 -13.56 1.17 12.41
C GLU A 143 -15.07 1.29 12.54
N LEU A 144 -15.78 0.16 12.51
CA LEU A 144 -17.20 0.14 12.80
C LEU A 144 -17.41 0.44 14.29
N LEU A 145 -18.18 1.48 14.57
CA LEU A 145 -18.49 1.92 15.91
C LEU A 145 -19.82 1.34 16.38
N ASN A 146 -19.88 1.02 17.67
CA ASN A 146 -21.10 0.61 18.35
C ASN A 146 -22.00 1.82 18.68
N ALA A 147 -22.30 2.64 17.68
CA ALA A 147 -23.10 3.87 17.78
C ALA A 147 -24.17 3.88 16.68
N ARG A 148 -25.33 4.50 16.96
CA ARG A 148 -26.45 4.58 16.02
C ARG A 148 -26.40 5.90 15.26
N CYS A 149 -26.63 5.83 13.95
CA CYS A 149 -26.84 7.04 13.19
C CYS A 149 -28.10 7.78 13.69
N ARG A 150 -28.02 9.09 13.85
CA ARG A 150 -29.14 9.92 14.34
C ARG A 150 -30.31 10.00 13.37
N GLU A 151 -30.04 9.84 12.08
CA GLU A 151 -31.04 10.00 11.03
C GLU A 151 -31.69 8.66 10.67
N CYS A 152 -30.89 7.62 10.39
CA CYS A 152 -31.43 6.32 9.99
C CYS A 152 -31.56 5.31 11.14
N GLY A 153 -31.07 5.62 12.35
CA GLY A 153 -31.16 4.76 13.53
C GLY A 153 -30.32 3.46 13.47
N ARG A 154 -29.61 3.20 12.36
CA ARG A 154 -28.86 1.95 12.14
C ARG A 154 -27.49 1.97 12.85
N LEU A 155 -27.05 0.79 13.31
CA LEU A 155 -25.70 0.53 13.86
C LEU A 155 -24.68 0.34 12.74
N ASN A 156 -24.50 1.36 11.93
CA ASN A 156 -23.62 1.30 10.77
C ASN A 156 -22.81 2.59 10.67
N LEU A 157 -22.16 2.96 11.78
CA LEU A 157 -21.38 4.19 11.91
C LEU A 157 -19.89 3.84 11.87
N TYR A 158 -19.13 4.47 10.98
CA TYR A 158 -17.70 4.21 10.81
C TYR A 158 -16.85 5.39 11.25
N ARG A 159 -15.75 5.11 11.94
CA ARG A 159 -14.67 6.07 12.23
C ARG A 159 -13.60 5.96 11.15
N TYR A 160 -13.30 7.07 10.50
CA TYR A 160 -12.23 7.18 9.53
C TYR A 160 -11.08 7.95 10.16
N ALA A 161 -9.90 7.32 10.21
CA ALA A 161 -8.68 7.99 10.64
C ALA A 161 -8.36 9.19 9.73
N PRO A 162 -7.75 10.26 10.27
CA PRO A 162 -7.44 11.45 9.51
C PRO A 162 -6.43 11.14 8.39
N LYS A 163 -6.75 11.54 7.16
CA LYS A 163 -5.91 11.28 5.97
C LYS A 163 -4.57 12.05 5.97
N ARG A 164 -4.39 13.03 6.85
CA ARG A 164 -3.20 13.91 6.95
C ARG A 164 -2.93 14.27 8.42
N TYR A 165 -1.67 14.53 8.76
CA TYR A 165 -1.27 15.08 10.07
C TYR A 165 -2.13 16.32 10.41
N LYS A 166 -2.75 16.32 11.59
CA LYS A 166 -3.63 17.38 12.14
C LYS A 166 -5.02 17.55 11.51
N ALA A 167 -5.52 16.59 10.73
CA ALA A 167 -6.95 16.57 10.39
C ALA A 167 -7.76 15.91 11.51
N ASP A 168 -9.02 16.32 11.67
CA ASP A 168 -9.94 15.68 12.62
C ASP A 168 -10.39 14.31 12.10
N GLU A 169 -10.62 13.38 13.03
CA GLU A 169 -11.28 12.11 12.75
C GLU A 169 -12.65 12.37 12.12
N ARG A 170 -13.04 11.55 11.13
CA ARG A 170 -14.34 11.67 10.47
C ARG A 170 -15.23 10.51 10.84
N PHE A 171 -16.45 10.79 11.27
CA PHE A 171 -17.46 9.77 11.58
C PHE A 171 -18.54 9.82 10.52
N LYS A 172 -18.81 8.69 9.85
CA LYS A 172 -19.80 8.65 8.77
C LYS A 172 -20.67 7.41 8.87
N CYS A 173 -21.97 7.58 8.67
CA CYS A 173 -22.89 6.46 8.55
C CYS A 173 -22.72 5.78 7.18
N GLY A 174 -22.50 4.47 7.17
CA GLY A 174 -22.42 3.67 5.95
C GLY A 174 -23.77 3.46 5.24
N SER A 175 -24.91 3.75 5.92
CA SER A 175 -26.25 3.60 5.33
C SER A 175 -26.79 4.87 4.70
N CYS A 176 -26.88 5.98 5.43
CA CYS A 176 -27.41 7.25 4.90
C CYS A 176 -26.31 8.25 4.53
N GLY A 177 -25.05 7.96 4.82
CA GLY A 177 -23.93 8.85 4.46
C GLY A 177 -23.75 10.07 5.37
N LEU A 178 -24.61 10.25 6.37
CA LEU A 178 -24.54 11.38 7.30
C LEU A 178 -23.21 11.40 8.07
N ILE A 179 -22.64 12.61 8.20
CA ILE A 179 -21.43 12.86 8.97
C ILE A 179 -21.81 13.22 10.41
N HIS A 180 -21.13 12.59 11.37
CA HIS A 180 -21.29 12.77 12.80
C HIS A 180 -20.08 13.48 13.41
N THR A 181 -20.30 14.17 14.54
CA THR A 181 -19.21 14.77 15.32
C THR A 181 -18.65 13.77 16.33
N ALA A 182 -17.40 13.98 16.76
CA ALA A 182 -16.75 13.12 17.77
C ALA A 182 -17.53 13.08 19.10
N GLU A 183 -18.07 14.22 19.52
CA GLU A 183 -18.84 14.37 20.75
C GLU A 183 -20.16 13.58 20.73
N GLU A 184 -20.89 13.62 19.61
CA GLU A 184 -22.13 12.86 19.44
C GLU A 184 -21.88 11.35 19.59
N VAL A 185 -20.80 10.88 18.98
CA VAL A 185 -20.41 9.47 19.01
C VAL A 185 -19.94 9.06 20.40
N ALA A 186 -19.15 9.89 21.08
CA ALA A 186 -18.68 9.62 22.44
C ALA A 186 -19.85 9.55 23.44
N ALA A 187 -20.81 10.48 23.35
CA ALA A 187 -22.00 10.47 24.21
C ALA A 187 -22.87 9.21 24.01
N GLN A 188 -22.98 8.70 22.78
CA GLN A 188 -23.72 7.46 22.51
C GLN A 188 -22.98 6.21 23.01
N LYS A 189 -21.65 6.17 22.89
CA LYS A 189 -20.85 5.06 23.43
C LYS A 189 -21.00 4.97 24.95
N LEU A 190 -20.89 6.11 25.64
CA LEU A 190 -20.99 6.17 27.10
C LEU A 190 -22.37 5.69 27.60
N LYS A 191 -23.44 6.16 26.96
CA LYS A 191 -24.81 5.71 27.27
C LYS A 191 -24.99 4.20 27.11
N ARG A 192 -24.36 3.59 26.10
CA ARG A 192 -24.44 2.14 25.90
C ARG A 192 -23.61 1.35 26.88
N GLU A 193 -22.45 1.85 27.28
CA GLU A 193 -21.64 1.22 28.32
C GLU A 193 -22.38 1.21 29.66
N ASP A 194 -23.17 2.25 29.95
CA ASP A 194 -24.02 2.30 31.14
C ASP A 194 -25.26 1.38 31.03
N GLU A 195 -25.79 1.13 29.83
CA GLU A 195 -26.91 0.19 29.60
C GLU A 195 -26.50 -1.30 29.64
N ILE A 196 -25.20 -1.60 29.43
CA ILE A 196 -24.67 -2.96 29.40
C ILE A 196 -24.17 -3.42 30.79
N LYS A 197 -23.96 -2.49 31.73
CA LYS A 197 -23.62 -2.77 33.13
C LYS A 197 -24.86 -3.08 33.97
#